data_AF-A0A5R8ZZ30-F1
#
_entry.id   AF-A0A5R8ZZ30-F1
#
_cell.length_a   1.000
_cell.length_b   1.000
_cell.length_c   1.000
_cell.angle_alpha   90.00
_cell.angle_beta   90.00
_cell.angle_gamma   90.00
#
_symmetry.space_group_name_H-M   'P 1'
#
loop_
_entity.id
_entity.type
_entity.pdbx_description
1 polymer ?
#
loop_
_entity_poly.entity_id
_entity_poly.type
_entity_poly.pdbx_seq_one_letter_code
_entity_poly.pdbx_strand_id
1 'polypeptide(L)'
;MNWVQRLSGVVAVLIIFGLVVFGAEAMQSTARAQGYATAQAEGKAALELQQRKYAEAEASRALRAEADAKAGAKREAEQAARADHLAADLAEQKRQYRTTTDRLSGEIARVNDLYRDALDAPPKPVPACVLTRGWVRIYDEATGARMPAAVDPAGAAAPAAAGDPAEQLPSGIDQRAVLAHHVRYAEQCQGTAAQLDALINVLEGH
;
A
#
# COMPACT_ATOMS: atom_id res chain seq x y z
N MET A 1 -57.72 -82.13 58.69
CA MET A 1 -56.49 -81.47 59.19
C MET A 1 -55.56 -80.98 58.05
N ASN A 2 -56.06 -80.61 56.86
CA ASN A 2 -55.21 -80.35 55.67
C ASN A 2 -55.34 -78.96 55.02
N TRP A 3 -56.22 -78.06 55.52
CA TRP A 3 -56.42 -76.74 54.92
C TRP A 3 -55.42 -75.68 55.43
N VAL A 4 -55.05 -75.76 56.72
CA VAL A 4 -54.06 -74.88 57.37
C VAL A 4 -52.65 -75.09 56.80
N GLN A 5 -52.27 -76.32 56.43
CA GLN A 5 -50.99 -76.62 55.76
C GLN A 5 -50.92 -76.08 54.31
N ARG A 6 -52.05 -76.06 53.59
CA ARG A 6 -52.11 -75.48 52.23
C ARG A 6 -52.04 -73.95 52.24
N LEU A 7 -52.70 -73.30 53.20
CA LEU A 7 -52.57 -71.86 53.45
C LEU A 7 -51.16 -71.47 53.87
N SER A 8 -50.53 -72.27 54.74
CA SER A 8 -49.13 -72.08 55.15
C SER A 8 -48.15 -72.12 53.97
N GLY A 9 -48.32 -73.06 53.02
CA GLY A 9 -47.47 -73.16 51.84
C GLY A 9 -47.60 -71.96 50.90
N VAL A 10 -48.83 -71.49 50.66
CA VAL A 10 -49.08 -70.31 49.81
C VAL A 10 -48.52 -69.04 50.44
N VAL A 11 -48.67 -68.86 51.75
CA VAL A 11 -48.10 -67.73 52.49
C VAL A 11 -46.57 -67.74 52.42
N ALA A 12 -45.93 -68.91 52.57
CA ALA A 12 -44.48 -69.03 52.45
C ALA A 12 -43.98 -68.67 51.04
N VAL A 13 -44.67 -69.09 49.98
CA VAL A 13 -44.32 -68.74 48.59
C VAL A 13 -44.46 -67.24 48.34
N LEU A 14 -45.52 -66.60 48.84
CA LEU A 14 -45.71 -65.15 48.70
C LEU A 14 -44.64 -64.34 49.45
N ILE A 15 -44.21 -64.80 50.63
CA ILE A 15 -43.12 -64.16 51.38
C ILE A 15 -41.80 -64.26 50.61
N ILE A 16 -41.48 -65.44 50.06
CA ILE A 16 -40.28 -65.64 49.25
C ILE A 16 -40.32 -64.75 48.01
N PHE A 17 -41.47 -64.68 47.32
CA PHE A 17 -41.63 -63.84 46.14
C PHE A 17 -41.47 -62.35 46.47
N GLY A 18 -42.04 -61.89 47.59
CA GLY A 18 -41.87 -60.53 48.08
C GLY A 18 -40.41 -60.17 48.41
N LEU A 19 -39.66 -61.10 49.02
CA LEU A 19 -38.23 -60.92 49.30
C LEU A 19 -37.39 -60.87 48.02
N VAL A 20 -37.72 -61.67 47.01
CA VAL A 20 -37.04 -61.65 45.70
C VAL A 20 -37.29 -60.34 44.96
N VAL A 21 -38.54 -59.85 44.92
CA VAL A 21 -38.88 -58.57 44.28
C VAL A 21 -38.22 -57.40 45.01
N PHE A 22 -38.30 -57.37 46.35
CA PHE A 22 -37.66 -56.33 47.15
C PHE A 22 -36.12 -56.34 47.01
N GLY A 23 -35.52 -57.53 46.97
CA GLY A 23 -34.09 -57.71 46.72
C GLY A 23 -33.69 -57.22 45.32
N ALA A 24 -34.49 -57.51 44.29
CA ALA A 24 -34.24 -57.04 42.93
C ALA A 24 -34.35 -55.51 42.79
N GLU A 25 -35.34 -54.88 43.45
CA GLU A 25 -35.48 -53.42 43.45
C GLU A 25 -34.35 -52.72 44.22
N ALA A 26 -33.96 -53.27 45.38
CA ALA A 26 -32.84 -52.75 46.15
C ALA A 26 -31.53 -52.82 45.35
N MET A 27 -31.30 -53.93 44.64
CA MET A 27 -30.11 -54.12 43.80
C MET A 27 -30.11 -53.22 42.56
N GLN A 28 -31.28 -52.92 41.99
CA GLN A 28 -31.40 -51.92 40.92
C GLN A 28 -31.15 -50.49 41.42
N SER A 29 -31.58 -50.16 42.64
CA SER A 29 -31.40 -48.82 43.21
C SER A 29 -29.91 -48.50 43.47
N THR A 30 -29.16 -49.47 43.99
CA THR A 30 -27.72 -49.32 44.25
C THR A 30 -26.92 -49.28 42.96
N ALA A 31 -27.27 -50.11 41.97
CA ALA A 31 -26.66 -50.08 40.65
C ALA A 31 -26.89 -48.74 39.94
N ARG A 32 -28.10 -48.16 40.04
CA ARG A 32 -28.39 -46.81 39.50
C ARG A 32 -27.59 -45.75 40.23
N ALA A 33 -27.55 -45.75 41.56
CA ALA A 33 -26.82 -44.76 42.34
C ALA A 33 -25.31 -44.77 42.05
N GLN A 34 -24.71 -45.97 41.94
CA GLN A 34 -23.32 -46.12 41.51
C GLN A 34 -23.12 -45.63 40.09
N GLY A 35 -24.00 -46.00 39.15
CA GLY A 35 -23.94 -45.51 37.76
C GLY A 35 -24.01 -43.99 37.67
N TYR A 36 -24.91 -43.35 38.42
CA TYR A 36 -25.01 -41.89 38.48
C TYR A 36 -23.77 -41.24 39.08
N ALA A 37 -23.21 -41.80 40.17
CA ALA A 37 -22.01 -41.28 40.78
C ALA A 37 -20.79 -41.37 39.84
N THR A 38 -20.62 -42.49 39.15
CA THR A 38 -19.55 -42.68 38.16
C THR A 38 -19.73 -41.74 36.97
N ALA A 39 -20.93 -41.67 36.40
CA ALA A 39 -21.23 -40.75 35.29
C ALA A 39 -21.02 -39.28 35.68
N GLN A 40 -21.35 -38.90 36.92
CA GLN A 40 -21.10 -37.55 37.42
C GLN A 40 -19.60 -37.26 37.59
N ALA A 41 -18.82 -38.23 38.09
CA ALA A 41 -17.37 -38.09 38.23
C ALA A 41 -16.68 -37.99 36.86
N GLU A 42 -17.03 -38.86 35.92
CA GLU A 42 -16.52 -38.83 34.54
C GLU A 42 -16.91 -37.54 33.83
N GLY A 43 -18.16 -37.08 34.00
CA GLY A 43 -18.63 -35.81 33.44
C GLY A 43 -17.86 -34.60 33.97
N LYS A 44 -17.59 -34.54 35.28
CA LYS A 44 -16.75 -33.49 35.89
C LYS A 44 -15.31 -33.55 35.36
N ALA A 45 -14.72 -34.73 35.29
CA ALA A 45 -13.36 -34.90 34.77
C ALA A 45 -13.26 -34.51 33.29
N ALA A 46 -14.25 -34.87 32.47
CA ALA A 46 -14.32 -34.49 31.07
C ALA A 46 -14.48 -32.97 30.90
N LEU A 47 -15.31 -32.33 31.73
CA LEU A 47 -15.51 -30.89 31.72
C LEU A 47 -14.23 -30.14 32.11
N GLU A 48 -13.54 -30.55 33.17
CA GLU A 48 -12.26 -29.95 33.59
C GLU A 48 -11.19 -30.12 32.50
N LEU A 49 -11.09 -31.30 31.88
CA LEU A 49 -10.16 -31.52 30.77
C LEU A 49 -10.48 -30.61 29.58
N GLN A 50 -11.76 -30.46 29.26
CA GLN A 50 -12.21 -29.58 28.17
C GLN A 50 -11.89 -28.11 28.49
N GLN A 51 -12.14 -27.65 29.72
CA GLN A 51 -11.80 -26.29 30.16
C GLN A 51 -10.29 -26.02 30.09
N ARG A 52 -9.45 -26.97 30.52
CA ARG A 52 -7.98 -26.85 30.40
C ARG A 52 -7.54 -26.74 28.95
N LYS A 53 -8.05 -27.60 28.07
CA LYS A 53 -7.75 -27.54 26.63
C LYS A 53 -8.18 -26.21 26.01
N TYR A 54 -9.33 -25.67 26.40
CA TYR A 54 -9.75 -24.35 25.94
C TYR A 54 -8.83 -23.24 26.47
N ALA A 55 -8.47 -23.25 27.75
CA ALA A 55 -7.58 -22.25 28.33
C ALA A 55 -6.19 -22.29 27.67
N GLU A 56 -5.62 -23.47 27.44
CA GLU A 56 -4.35 -23.64 26.71
C GLU A 56 -4.46 -23.17 25.26
N ALA A 57 -5.55 -23.51 24.57
CA ALA A 57 -5.79 -23.07 23.20
C ALA A 57 -5.95 -21.55 23.11
N GLU A 58 -6.63 -20.93 24.08
CA GLU A 58 -6.82 -19.48 24.15
C GLU A 58 -5.50 -18.76 24.46
N ALA A 59 -4.71 -19.26 25.41
CA ALA A 59 -3.37 -18.74 25.69
C ALA A 59 -2.46 -18.85 24.46
N SER A 60 -2.48 -19.99 23.76
CA SER A 60 -1.73 -20.20 22.52
C SER A 60 -2.15 -19.23 21.41
N ARG A 61 -3.47 -19.00 21.26
CA ARG A 61 -4.02 -18.02 20.31
C ARG A 61 -3.60 -16.59 20.65
N ALA A 62 -3.65 -16.21 21.93
CA ALA A 62 -3.22 -14.89 22.38
C ALA A 62 -1.74 -14.65 22.10
N LEU A 63 -0.86 -15.62 22.37
CA LEU A 63 0.57 -15.52 22.07
C LEU A 63 0.85 -15.39 20.57
N ARG A 64 0.12 -16.15 19.73
CA ARG A 64 0.24 -16.02 18.27
C ARG A 64 -0.25 -14.67 17.78
N ALA A 65 -1.41 -14.22 18.26
CA ALA A 65 -1.95 -12.91 17.90
C ALA A 65 -0.99 -11.77 18.29
N GLU A 66 -0.36 -11.83 19.46
CA GLU A 66 0.64 -10.85 19.88
C GLU A 66 1.89 -10.90 18.99
N ALA A 67 2.40 -12.09 18.66
CA ALA A 67 3.54 -12.26 17.78
C ALA A 67 3.25 -11.73 16.37
N ASP A 68 2.07 -12.04 15.82
CA ASP A 68 1.61 -11.58 14.51
C ASP A 68 1.42 -10.06 14.49
N ALA A 69 0.84 -9.49 15.56
CA ALA A 69 0.68 -8.05 15.71
C ALA A 69 2.04 -7.34 15.78
N LYS A 70 2.99 -7.86 16.56
CA LYS A 70 4.37 -7.31 16.62
C LYS A 70 5.08 -7.41 15.27
N ALA A 71 4.94 -8.54 14.58
CA ALA A 71 5.53 -8.74 13.26
C ALA A 71 4.89 -7.79 12.23
N GLY A 72 3.57 -7.58 12.30
CA GLY A 72 2.84 -6.60 11.50
C GLY A 72 3.35 -5.18 11.74
N ALA A 73 3.34 -4.73 13.00
CA ALA A 73 3.82 -3.41 13.38
C ALA A 73 5.29 -3.17 12.96
N LYS A 74 6.14 -4.19 13.06
CA LYS A 74 7.54 -4.10 12.59
C LYS A 74 7.60 -3.90 11.07
N ARG A 75 6.84 -4.66 10.29
CA ARG A 75 6.79 -4.51 8.82
C ARG A 75 6.27 -3.12 8.43
N GLU A 76 5.24 -2.64 9.11
CA GLU A 76 4.69 -1.30 8.88
C GLU A 76 5.73 -0.22 9.21
N ALA A 77 6.42 -0.32 10.35
CA ALA A 77 7.48 0.62 10.72
C ALA A 77 8.64 0.62 9.72
N GLU A 78 9.06 -0.54 9.22
CA GLU A 78 10.10 -0.65 8.19
C GLU A 78 9.65 -0.04 6.85
N GLN A 79 8.37 -0.23 6.47
CA GLN A 79 7.81 0.39 5.28
C GLN A 79 7.72 1.92 5.42
N ALA A 80 7.28 2.41 6.58
CA ALA A 80 7.24 3.84 6.88
C ALA A 80 8.63 4.47 6.82
N ALA A 81 9.63 3.84 7.47
CA ALA A 81 11.00 4.33 7.44
C ALA A 81 11.60 4.37 6.03
N ARG A 82 11.32 3.36 5.19
CA ARG A 82 11.72 3.36 3.78
C ARG A 82 11.05 4.49 3.00
N ALA A 83 9.74 4.69 3.19
CA ALA A 83 9.00 5.76 2.52
C ALA A 83 9.51 7.15 2.93
N ASP A 84 9.78 7.36 4.22
CA ASP A 84 10.32 8.62 4.75
C ASP A 84 11.72 8.92 4.18
N HIS A 85 12.60 7.92 4.09
CA HIS A 85 13.92 8.07 3.50
C HIS A 85 13.82 8.48 2.02
N LEU A 86 13.00 7.79 1.25
CA LEU A 86 12.79 8.11 -0.16
C LEU A 86 12.21 9.52 -0.36
N ALA A 87 11.25 9.91 0.48
CA ALA A 87 10.68 11.25 0.45
C ALA A 87 11.74 12.32 0.76
N ALA A 88 12.64 12.06 1.72
CA ALA A 88 13.74 12.95 2.05
C ALA A 88 14.74 13.10 0.89
N ASP A 89 15.14 11.98 0.27
CA ASP A 89 16.05 11.97 -0.89
C ASP A 89 15.47 12.75 -2.07
N LEU A 90 14.20 12.50 -2.39
CA LEU A 90 13.51 13.21 -3.47
C LEU A 90 13.39 14.70 -3.17
N ALA A 91 13.14 15.08 -1.92
CA ALA A 91 13.10 16.47 -1.50
C ALA A 91 14.47 17.14 -1.63
N GLU A 92 15.55 16.44 -1.30
CA GLU A 92 16.92 16.95 -1.46
C GLU A 92 17.28 17.14 -2.94
N GLN A 93 17.01 16.15 -3.80
CA GLN A 93 17.24 16.30 -5.25
C GLN A 93 16.46 17.49 -5.83
N LYS A 94 15.20 17.67 -5.43
CA LYS A 94 14.41 18.85 -5.84
C LYS A 94 15.04 20.17 -5.40
N ARG A 95 15.59 20.24 -4.17
CA ARG A 95 16.33 21.43 -3.70
C ARG A 95 17.59 21.69 -4.52
N GLN A 96 18.33 20.65 -4.88
CA GLN A 96 19.54 20.77 -5.69
C GLN A 96 19.23 21.28 -7.11
N TYR A 97 18.17 20.76 -7.74
CA TYR A 97 17.72 21.26 -9.04
C TYR A 97 17.27 22.71 -8.97
N ARG A 98 16.49 23.10 -7.95
CA ARG A 98 16.09 24.50 -7.72
C ARG A 98 17.27 25.43 -7.54
N THR A 99 18.22 25.04 -6.70
CA THR A 99 19.46 25.81 -6.45
C THR A 99 20.26 25.99 -7.74
N THR A 100 20.33 24.94 -8.56
CA THR A 100 21.00 24.98 -9.87
C THR A 100 20.28 25.92 -10.83
N THR A 101 18.95 25.83 -10.92
CA THR A 101 18.12 26.73 -11.73
C THR A 101 18.28 28.19 -11.30
N ASP A 102 18.26 28.48 -10.00
CA ASP A 102 18.40 29.84 -9.49
C ASP A 102 19.78 30.42 -9.82
N ARG A 103 20.84 29.62 -9.62
CA ARG A 103 22.20 29.99 -10.01
C ARG A 103 22.26 30.30 -11.51
N LEU A 104 21.84 29.35 -12.35
CA LEU A 104 21.85 29.48 -13.81
C LEU A 104 21.02 30.68 -14.28
N SER A 105 19.83 30.90 -13.72
CA SER A 105 18.98 32.06 -14.03
C SER A 105 19.69 33.38 -13.74
N GLY A 106 20.46 33.46 -12.65
CA GLY A 106 21.31 34.61 -12.34
C GLY A 106 22.49 34.77 -13.30
N GLU A 107 23.03 33.69 -13.88
CA GLU A 107 24.11 33.75 -14.87
C GLU A 107 23.61 34.14 -16.26
N ILE A 108 22.36 33.81 -16.61
CA ILE A 108 21.74 34.17 -17.89
C ILE A 108 21.87 35.67 -18.16
N ALA A 109 21.62 36.51 -17.15
CA ALA A 109 21.79 37.96 -17.29
C ALA A 109 23.24 38.34 -17.63
N ARG A 110 24.23 37.64 -17.08
CA ARG A 110 25.66 37.93 -17.29
C ARG A 110 26.18 37.50 -18.66
N VAL A 111 25.66 36.39 -19.20
CA VAL A 111 26.18 35.79 -20.44
C VAL A 111 25.52 36.31 -21.72
N ASN A 112 24.40 37.04 -21.61
CA ASN A 112 23.63 37.48 -22.78
C ASN A 112 23.93 38.91 -23.27
N ASP A 113 24.77 39.66 -22.55
CA ASP A 113 24.93 41.08 -22.83
C ASP A 113 26.16 41.37 -23.71
N LEU A 114 27.25 40.61 -23.55
CA LEU A 114 28.54 40.87 -24.21
C LEU A 114 29.14 39.60 -24.81
N TYR A 115 29.75 39.73 -26.00
CA TYR A 115 30.55 38.71 -26.64
C TYR A 115 31.93 39.26 -27.06
N ARG A 116 32.89 38.39 -27.37
CA ARG A 116 34.23 38.75 -27.88
C ARG A 116 34.54 37.88 -29.10
N ASP A 117 35.13 38.48 -30.14
CA ASP A 117 35.52 37.75 -31.36
C ASP A 117 36.77 36.87 -31.15
N ALA A 118 37.63 37.24 -30.20
CA ALA A 118 38.83 36.52 -29.79
C ALA A 118 39.10 36.75 -28.30
N LEU A 119 39.95 35.92 -27.68
CA LEU A 119 40.21 35.94 -26.24
C LEU A 119 40.78 37.29 -25.76
N ASP A 120 41.59 37.95 -26.59
CA ASP A 120 42.25 39.23 -26.36
C ASP A 120 41.47 40.44 -26.93
N ALA A 121 40.39 40.22 -27.69
CA ALA A 121 39.58 41.30 -28.24
C ALA A 121 38.68 41.95 -27.18
N PRO A 122 38.40 43.27 -27.25
CA PRO A 122 37.47 43.93 -26.32
C PRO A 122 36.04 43.38 -26.43
N PRO A 123 35.25 43.42 -25.34
CA PRO A 123 33.87 42.93 -25.36
C PRO A 123 32.97 43.85 -26.17
N LYS A 124 32.05 43.26 -26.94
CA LYS A 124 31.07 43.94 -27.79
C LYS A 124 29.66 43.49 -27.40
N PRO A 125 28.63 44.36 -27.54
CA PRO A 125 27.25 43.96 -27.33
C PRO A 125 26.85 42.79 -28.24
N VAL A 126 26.09 41.83 -27.70
CA VAL A 126 25.56 40.73 -28.50
C VAL A 126 24.65 41.28 -29.62
N PRO A 127 24.80 40.84 -30.88
CA PRO A 127 23.93 41.25 -31.96
C PRO A 127 22.47 40.90 -31.69
N ALA A 128 21.54 41.75 -32.13
CA ALA A 128 20.11 41.48 -31.98
C ALA A 128 19.74 40.16 -32.70
N CYS A 129 19.26 39.19 -31.93
CA CYS A 129 18.74 37.93 -32.46
C CYS A 129 17.23 38.02 -32.59
N VAL A 130 16.74 37.96 -33.83
CA VAL A 130 15.32 37.97 -34.13
C VAL A 130 14.83 36.54 -34.27
N LEU A 131 14.05 36.07 -33.30
CA LEU A 131 13.32 34.82 -33.40
C LEU A 131 11.98 35.06 -34.08
N THR A 132 11.70 34.32 -35.16
CA THR A 132 10.47 34.48 -35.92
C THR A 132 9.29 33.77 -35.24
N ARG A 133 8.06 34.15 -35.58
CA ARG A 133 6.84 33.50 -35.06
C ARG A 133 6.77 32.03 -35.43
N GLY A 134 7.26 31.65 -36.62
CA GLY A 134 7.37 30.26 -37.05
C GLY A 134 8.37 29.46 -36.21
N TRP A 135 9.50 30.07 -35.83
CA TRP A 135 10.46 29.44 -34.91
C TRP A 135 9.81 29.16 -33.54
N VAL A 136 9.13 30.15 -32.96
CA VAL A 136 8.43 29.99 -31.67
C VAL A 136 7.31 28.97 -31.76
N ARG A 137 6.57 28.90 -32.89
CA ARG A 137 5.55 27.86 -33.09
C ARG A 137 6.14 26.46 -32.94
N ILE A 138 7.24 26.18 -33.64
CA ILE A 138 7.90 24.86 -33.57
C ILE A 138 8.42 24.59 -32.15
N TYR A 139 8.96 25.61 -31.48
CA TYR A 139 9.41 25.52 -30.10
C TYR A 139 8.27 25.16 -29.13
N ASP A 140 7.14 25.85 -29.23
CA ASP A 140 5.96 25.61 -28.39
C ASP A 140 5.34 24.22 -28.65
N GLU A 141 5.34 23.78 -29.90
CA GLU A 141 4.87 22.44 -30.28
C GLU A 141 5.78 21.35 -29.71
N ALA A 142 7.11 21.53 -29.80
CA ALA A 142 8.08 20.58 -29.27
C ALA A 142 8.06 20.50 -27.72
N THR A 143 7.77 21.61 -27.05
CA THR A 143 7.69 21.68 -25.58
C THR A 143 6.31 21.33 -25.03
N GLY A 144 5.32 21.12 -25.92
CA GLY A 144 3.94 20.83 -25.54
C GLY A 144 3.16 22.05 -25.02
N ALA A 145 3.74 23.26 -25.08
CA ALA A 145 3.06 24.51 -24.73
C ALA A 145 1.92 24.85 -25.69
N ARG A 146 1.99 24.35 -26.93
CA ARG A 146 0.88 24.33 -27.89
C ARG A 146 0.37 22.91 -28.04
N MET A 147 -0.88 22.68 -27.67
CA MET A 147 -1.60 21.45 -28.06
C MET A 147 -1.79 21.45 -29.59
N PRO A 148 -1.58 20.31 -30.29
CA PRO A 148 -1.92 20.21 -31.70
C PRO A 148 -3.37 20.67 -31.90
N ALA A 149 -3.62 21.49 -32.92
CA ALA A 149 -4.99 21.78 -33.31
C ALA A 149 -5.71 20.45 -33.56
N ALA A 150 -6.92 20.28 -33.01
CA ALA A 150 -7.70 19.08 -33.19
C ALA A 150 -7.73 18.72 -34.68
N VAL A 151 -7.30 17.50 -35.03
CA VAL A 151 -7.33 17.01 -36.41
C VAL A 151 -8.78 17.03 -36.84
N ASP A 152 -9.12 17.86 -37.84
CA ASP A 152 -10.42 17.84 -38.47
C ASP A 152 -10.65 16.43 -39.04
N PRO A 153 -11.69 15.69 -38.63
CA PRO A 153 -11.95 14.35 -39.16
C PRO A 153 -12.23 14.35 -40.67
N ALA A 154 -12.46 15.52 -41.29
CA ALA A 154 -12.62 15.70 -42.71
C ALA A 154 -11.29 16.06 -43.43
N GLY A 155 -10.29 15.18 -43.31
CA GLY A 155 -9.21 15.09 -44.29
C GLY A 155 -7.99 15.98 -44.05
N ALA A 156 -6.82 15.33 -44.05
CA ALA A 156 -5.47 15.89 -44.12
C ALA A 156 -5.25 17.13 -43.26
N ALA A 157 -4.66 16.95 -42.07
CA ALA A 157 -3.95 18.03 -41.41
C ALA A 157 -2.88 18.57 -42.38
N ALA A 158 -3.21 19.65 -43.09
CA ALA A 158 -2.25 20.35 -43.91
C ALA A 158 -1.12 20.79 -42.96
N PRO A 159 0.15 20.43 -43.21
CA PRO A 159 1.24 21.02 -42.45
C PRO A 159 1.07 22.53 -42.55
N ALA A 160 1.14 23.23 -41.40
CA ALA A 160 1.11 24.69 -41.36
C ALA A 160 2.04 25.19 -42.48
N ALA A 161 1.46 25.88 -43.46
CA ALA A 161 2.08 26.07 -44.76
C ALA A 161 3.49 26.62 -44.57
N ALA A 162 4.50 25.82 -44.94
CA ALA A 162 5.87 26.28 -44.97
C ALA A 162 5.93 27.53 -45.86
N GLY A 163 6.16 28.69 -45.24
CA GLY A 163 6.22 29.97 -45.96
C GLY A 163 5.07 30.95 -45.75
N ASP A 164 4.19 30.78 -44.75
CA ASP A 164 3.28 31.88 -44.34
C ASP A 164 4.11 33.13 -43.97
N PRO A 165 3.94 34.27 -44.66
CA PRO A 165 4.65 35.51 -44.33
C PRO A 165 4.45 35.95 -42.87
N ALA A 166 3.32 35.59 -42.24
CA ALA A 166 3.09 35.87 -40.83
C ALA A 166 4.04 35.11 -39.90
N GLU A 167 4.52 33.92 -40.30
CA GLU A 167 5.51 33.15 -39.54
C GLU A 167 6.91 33.78 -39.59
N GLN A 168 7.21 34.62 -40.60
CA GLN A 168 8.50 35.32 -40.74
C GLN A 168 8.58 36.59 -39.90
N LEU A 169 7.45 37.06 -39.34
CA LEU A 169 7.43 38.22 -38.47
C LEU A 169 8.21 37.97 -37.17
N PRO A 170 8.82 39.01 -36.57
CA PRO A 170 9.42 38.90 -35.25
C PRO A 170 8.40 38.42 -34.22
N SER A 171 8.81 37.46 -33.38
CA SER A 171 7.96 36.93 -32.30
C SER A 171 7.90 37.83 -31.07
N GLY A 172 8.88 38.73 -30.91
CA GLY A 172 9.08 39.50 -29.68
C GLY A 172 9.74 38.70 -28.54
N ILE A 173 10.06 37.42 -28.76
CA ILE A 173 10.83 36.59 -27.84
C ILE A 173 12.32 36.77 -28.13
N ASP A 174 13.10 37.01 -27.08
CA ASP A 174 14.55 37.16 -27.17
C ASP A 174 15.30 35.88 -26.71
N GLN A 175 16.61 35.84 -26.94
CA GLN A 175 17.46 34.72 -26.53
C GLN A 175 17.44 34.48 -25.01
N ARG A 176 17.26 35.54 -24.22
CA ARG A 176 17.22 35.48 -22.75
C ARG A 176 15.99 34.71 -22.28
N ALA A 177 14.83 34.98 -22.86
CA ALA A 177 13.60 34.27 -22.56
C ALA A 177 13.69 32.79 -22.93
N VAL A 178 14.27 32.46 -24.09
CA VAL A 178 14.48 31.06 -24.51
C VAL A 178 15.41 30.31 -23.58
N LEU A 179 16.56 30.90 -23.22
CA LEU A 179 17.51 30.25 -22.31
C LEU A 179 16.91 30.08 -20.91
N ALA A 180 16.17 31.08 -20.42
CA ALA A 180 15.48 31.00 -19.14
C ALA A 180 14.39 29.92 -19.13
N HIS A 181 13.65 29.78 -20.24
CA HIS A 181 12.73 28.67 -20.42
C HIS A 181 13.47 27.33 -20.41
N HIS A 182 14.54 27.19 -21.19
CA HIS A 182 15.31 25.94 -21.29
C HIS A 182 15.86 25.47 -19.93
N VAL A 183 16.40 26.38 -19.11
CA VAL A 183 16.88 26.04 -17.76
C VAL A 183 15.75 25.48 -16.90
N ARG A 184 14.58 26.14 -16.88
CA ARG A 184 13.42 25.67 -16.11
C ARG A 184 12.85 24.36 -16.65
N TYR A 185 12.81 24.21 -17.97
CA TYR A 185 12.36 22.99 -18.63
C TYR A 185 13.29 21.81 -18.30
N ALA A 186 14.61 22.02 -18.32
CA ALA A 186 15.59 21.01 -17.94
C ALA A 186 15.44 20.57 -16.48
N GLU A 187 15.19 21.50 -15.55
CA GLU A 187 14.86 21.18 -14.16
C GLU A 187 13.60 20.31 -14.06
N GLN A 188 12.54 20.64 -14.82
CA GLN A 188 11.32 19.83 -14.83
C GLN A 188 11.59 18.41 -15.32
N CYS A 189 12.34 18.25 -16.41
CA CYS A 189 12.74 16.94 -16.94
C CYS A 189 13.54 16.13 -15.90
N GLN A 190 14.56 16.73 -15.28
CA GLN A 190 15.36 16.08 -14.24
C GLN A 190 14.53 15.70 -13.01
N GLY A 191 13.64 16.59 -12.57
CA GLY A 191 12.74 16.34 -11.45
C GLY A 191 11.71 15.24 -11.74
N THR A 192 11.33 15.04 -13.01
CA THR A 192 10.42 13.97 -13.43
C THR A 192 11.16 12.64 -13.52
N ALA A 193 12.35 12.62 -14.12
CA ALA A 193 13.22 11.45 -14.17
C ALA A 193 13.52 10.92 -12.75
N ALA A 194 13.90 11.81 -11.83
CA ALA A 194 14.12 11.46 -10.43
C ALA A 194 12.90 10.84 -9.73
N GLN A 195 11.68 11.32 -10.04
CA GLN A 195 10.45 10.75 -9.49
C GLN A 195 10.16 9.36 -10.06
N LEU A 196 10.43 9.15 -11.35
CA LEU A 196 10.26 7.85 -12.00
C LEU A 196 11.29 6.84 -11.46
N ASP A 197 12.55 7.23 -11.31
CA ASP A 197 13.59 6.38 -10.73
C ASP A 197 13.24 6.00 -9.29
N ALA A 198 12.78 6.96 -8.48
CA ALA A 198 12.30 6.71 -7.12
C ALA A 198 11.14 5.70 -7.09
N LEU A 199 10.18 5.83 -8.01
CA LEU A 199 9.06 4.90 -8.14
C LEU A 199 9.53 3.49 -8.55
N ILE A 200 10.45 3.40 -9.51
CA ILE A 200 11.02 2.14 -9.97
C ILE A 200 11.73 1.43 -8.82
N ASN A 201 12.56 2.14 -8.05
CA ASN A 201 13.26 1.55 -6.89
C ASN A 201 12.27 0.95 -5.87
N VAL A 202 11.17 1.65 -5.59
CA VAL A 202 10.11 1.14 -4.70
C VAL A 202 9.46 -0.14 -5.26
N LEU A 203 9.20 -0.18 -6.56
CA LEU A 203 8.55 -1.32 -7.21
C LEU A 203 9.47 -2.53 -7.34
N GLU A 204 10.76 -2.31 -7.59
CA GLU A 204 11.77 -3.37 -7.75
C GLU A 204 12.37 -3.84 -6.42
N GLY A 205 12.13 -3.10 -5.33
CA GLY A 205 12.62 -3.43 -3.99
C GLY A 205 14.10 -3.12 -3.79
N HIS A 206 14.60 -2.12 -4.51
CA HIS A 206 15.94 -1.54 -4.38
C HIS A 206 15.99 -0.43 -3.32
#